data_AF-A0A368X9C7-F1
#
_entry.id   AF-A0A368X9C7-F1
#
_cell.length_a   1.000
_cell.length_b   1.000
_cell.length_c   1.000
_cell.angle_alpha   90.00
_cell.angle_beta   90.00
_cell.angle_gamma   90.00
#
_symmetry.space_group_name_H-M   'P 1'
#
loop_
_entity.id
_entity.type
_entity.pdbx_description
1 polymer ?
#
loop_
_entity_poly.entity_id
_entity_poly.type
_entity_poly.pdbx_seq_one_letter_code
_entity_poly.pdbx_strand_id
1 'polypeptide(L)'
;MCFLLTFHILLIVKRINLLFMNRSGGGDDMADKEFELNDVVEMKKQHPCGENRWKIIRMGMDIRIKCEGCGHSVMLPRKRFEQKMKRVLVKAGA
;
A
#
# COMPACT_ATOMS: atom_id res chain seq x y z
N MET A 1 -55.88 3.83 -9.27
CA MET A 1 -54.97 2.93 -10.03
C MET A 1 -53.67 3.58 -10.53
N CYS A 2 -53.40 4.87 -10.25
CA CYS A 2 -52.15 5.54 -10.69
C CYS A 2 -51.12 5.76 -9.56
N PHE A 3 -51.45 5.45 -8.29
CA PHE A 3 -50.59 5.76 -7.13
C PHE A 3 -49.65 4.62 -6.70
N LEU A 4 -49.83 3.40 -7.24
CA LEU A 4 -49.04 2.22 -6.85
C LEU A 4 -47.82 1.97 -7.77
N LEU A 5 -47.77 2.56 -8.96
CA LEU A 5 -46.62 2.38 -9.88
C LEU A 5 -45.46 3.35 -9.62
N THR A 6 -45.69 4.50 -8.98
CA THR A 6 -44.63 5.47 -8.65
C THR A 6 -43.78 5.03 -7.45
N PHE A 7 -44.34 4.23 -6.53
CA PHE A 7 -43.61 3.68 -5.38
C PHE A 7 -42.60 2.58 -5.77
N HIS A 8 -42.81 1.87 -6.88
CA HIS A 8 -41.93 0.78 -7.30
C HIS A 8 -40.63 1.29 -7.97
N ILE A 9 -40.65 2.48 -8.57
CA ILE A 9 -39.48 3.07 -9.24
C ILE A 9 -38.49 3.64 -8.20
N LEU A 10 -38.97 4.16 -7.06
CA LEU A 10 -38.11 4.70 -6.00
C LEU A 10 -37.28 3.61 -5.29
N LEU A 11 -37.78 2.38 -5.22
CA LEU A 11 -37.06 1.24 -4.63
C LEU A 11 -35.93 0.69 -5.53
N ILE A 12 -35.96 0.97 -6.84
CA ILE A 12 -34.93 0.50 -7.78
C ILE A 12 -33.70 1.42 -7.77
N VAL A 13 -33.89 2.74 -7.72
CA VAL A 13 -32.76 3.70 -7.73
C VAL A 13 -32.01 3.74 -6.38
N LYS A 14 -32.70 3.50 -5.26
CA LYS A 14 -32.08 3.41 -3.92
C LYS A 14 -31.15 2.20 -3.78
N ARG A 15 -31.36 1.14 -4.58
CA ARG A 15 -30.57 -0.10 -4.55
C ARG A 15 -29.29 -0.04 -5.39
N ILE A 16 -29.23 0.86 -6.39
CA ILE A 16 -28.04 1.07 -7.24
C ILE A 16 -27.00 1.96 -6.54
N ASN A 17 -27.43 2.92 -5.71
CA ASN A 17 -26.53 3.88 -5.05
C ASN A 17 -25.72 3.27 -3.87
N LEU A 18 -26.12 2.12 -3.31
CA LEU A 18 -25.43 1.51 -2.15
C LEU A 18 -24.22 0.62 -2.49
N LEU A 19 -23.98 0.26 -3.75
CA LEU A 19 -22.90 -0.67 -4.13
C LEU A 19 -21.62 -0.02 -4.66
N PHE A 20 -21.63 1.27 -5.01
CA PHE A 20 -20.49 1.92 -5.69
C PHE A 20 -19.57 2.75 -4.77
N MET A 21 -20.00 3.11 -3.55
CA MET A 21 -19.26 4.01 -2.66
C MET A 21 -18.55 3.31 -1.48
N ASN A 22 -18.47 1.97 -1.46
CA ASN A 22 -17.96 1.23 -0.31
C ASN A 22 -16.68 0.43 -0.58
N ARG A 23 -15.75 0.98 -1.37
CA ARG A 23 -14.42 0.37 -1.56
C ARG A 23 -13.25 1.36 -1.59
N SER A 24 -13.38 2.42 -0.81
CA SER A 24 -12.26 3.17 -0.25
C SER A 24 -11.90 2.42 1.06
N GLY A 25 -10.72 1.83 1.28
CA GLY A 25 -9.40 2.41 1.19
C GLY A 25 -8.92 2.75 2.61
N GLY A 26 -7.96 1.97 3.15
CA GLY A 26 -7.20 2.26 4.38
C GLY A 26 -7.70 1.55 5.64
N GLY A 27 -6.85 1.07 6.55
CA GLY A 27 -5.40 1.22 6.61
C GLY A 27 -4.90 1.18 8.05
N ASP A 28 -4.98 0.00 8.65
CA ASP A 28 -4.63 -0.30 10.04
C ASP A 28 -4.33 -1.83 10.03
N ASP A 29 -3.20 -2.36 10.52
CA ASP A 29 -2.62 -2.18 11.83
C ASP A 29 -1.08 -2.28 11.81
N MET A 30 -0.55 -1.66 12.85
CA MET A 30 0.80 -1.19 13.11
C MET A 30 1.65 -2.28 13.77
N ALA A 31 2.85 -2.51 13.24
CA ALA A 31 3.96 -3.07 13.99
C ALA A 31 5.15 -2.14 13.76
N ASP A 32 5.43 -1.30 14.75
CA ASP A 32 6.45 -0.25 14.70
C ASP A 32 7.85 -0.86 14.53
N LYS A 33 8.31 -0.88 13.30
CA LYS A 33 9.73 -0.88 12.99
C LYS A 33 10.02 0.55 12.54
N GLU A 34 10.80 1.28 13.32
CA GLU A 34 11.28 2.61 12.96
C GLU A 34 12.15 2.52 11.71
N PHE A 35 11.62 3.00 10.58
CA PHE A 35 12.35 3.26 9.36
C PHE A 35 11.93 4.62 8.80
N GLU A 36 12.93 5.40 8.38
CA GLU A 36 12.77 6.78 7.92
C GLU A 36 12.84 6.88 6.38
N LEU A 37 12.48 8.05 5.86
CA LEU A 37 12.65 8.35 4.44
C LEU A 37 14.15 8.30 4.08
N ASN A 38 14.49 7.67 2.95
CA ASN A 38 15.85 7.40 2.49
C ASN A 38 16.60 6.29 3.22
N ASP A 39 15.98 5.59 4.16
CA ASP A 39 16.60 4.42 4.78
C ASP A 39 16.94 3.34 3.76
N VAL A 40 18.07 2.68 3.99
CA VAL A 40 18.52 1.53 3.20
C VAL A 40 18.26 0.25 3.99
N VAL A 41 17.38 -0.57 3.44
CA VAL A 41 16.88 -1.80 4.06
C VAL A 41 17.31 -3.02 3.25
N GLU A 42 17.57 -4.12 3.95
CA GLU A 42 17.90 -5.40 3.34
C GLU A 42 16.66 -6.29 3.30
N MET A 43 16.31 -6.83 2.13
CA MET A 43 15.22 -7.80 2.00
C MET A 43 15.72 -9.24 2.17
N LYS A 44 14.85 -10.13 2.67
CA LYS A 44 15.16 -11.57 2.80
C LYS A 44 15.22 -12.29 1.45
N LYS A 45 14.48 -11.82 0.45
CA LYS A 45 14.49 -12.40 -0.90
C LYS A 45 15.57 -11.72 -1.73
N GLN A 46 16.39 -12.52 -2.41
CA GLN A 46 17.42 -12.03 -3.30
C GLN A 46 16.80 -11.33 -4.51
N HIS A 47 17.29 -10.13 -4.83
CA HIS A 47 16.90 -9.44 -6.06
C HIS A 47 17.68 -10.03 -7.24
N PRO A 48 17.09 -10.13 -8.45
CA PRO A 48 17.77 -10.66 -9.64
C PRO A 48 19.04 -9.88 -10.06
N CYS A 49 19.30 -8.69 -9.51
CA CYS A 49 20.52 -7.91 -9.79
C CYS A 49 21.70 -8.27 -8.87
N GLY A 50 21.52 -9.18 -7.90
CA GLY A 50 22.55 -9.56 -6.93
C GLY A 50 22.70 -8.60 -5.75
N GLU A 51 22.09 -7.42 -5.79
CA GLU A 51 22.07 -6.46 -4.70
C GLU A 51 20.83 -6.64 -3.81
N ASN A 52 21.03 -6.72 -2.49
CA ASN A 52 19.94 -6.90 -1.53
C ASN A 52 19.54 -5.61 -0.82
N ARG A 53 20.18 -4.49 -1.18
CA ARG A 53 19.92 -3.14 -0.67
C ARG A 53 18.78 -2.44 -1.39
N TRP A 54 17.83 -1.96 -0.61
CA TRP A 54 16.68 -1.18 -1.08
C TRP A 54 16.60 0.14 -0.33
N LYS A 55 16.53 1.24 -1.05
CA LYS A 55 16.31 2.58 -0.50
C LYS A 55 14.83 2.93 -0.51
N ILE A 56 14.32 3.45 0.59
CA ILE A 56 12.94 3.96 0.69
C ILE A 56 12.90 5.36 0.06
N ILE A 57 12.14 5.53 -1.03
CA ILE A 57 12.01 6.82 -1.73
C ILE A 57 10.71 7.56 -1.42
N ARG A 58 9.66 6.84 -1.01
CA ARG A 58 8.39 7.44 -0.58
C ARG A 58 7.76 6.58 0.50
N MET A 59 7.29 7.22 1.56
CA MET A 59 6.42 6.64 2.59
C MET A 59 5.02 7.24 2.50
N GLY A 60 3.99 6.41 2.65
CA GLY A 60 2.57 6.77 2.54
C GLY A 60 1.68 5.54 2.76
N MET A 61 0.51 5.49 2.11
CA MET A 61 -0.32 4.27 2.06
C MET A 61 0.44 3.09 1.41
N ASP A 62 1.13 3.39 0.30
CA ASP A 62 2.02 2.47 -0.39
C ASP A 62 3.46 2.98 -0.26
N ILE A 63 4.37 2.06 0.03
CA ILE A 63 5.80 2.36 0.17
C ILE A 63 6.45 2.13 -1.20
N ARG A 64 7.10 3.17 -1.73
CA ARG A 64 7.94 3.02 -2.91
C ARG A 64 9.38 2.81 -2.46
N ILE A 65 9.98 1.75 -2.98
CA ILE A 65 11.38 1.39 -2.73
C ILE A 65 12.14 1.35 -4.04
N LYS A 66 13.42 1.71 -4.01
CA LYS A 66 14.35 1.66 -5.12
C LYS A 66 15.50 0.72 -4.80
N CYS A 67 15.82 -0.21 -5.68
CA CYS A 67 17.03 -0.99 -5.53
C CYS A 67 18.26 -0.11 -5.85
N GLU A 68 19.27 -0.13 -4.98
CA GLU A 68 20.50 0.67 -5.18
C GLU A 68 21.41 0.10 -6.28
N GLY A 69 21.29 -1.20 -6.60
CA GLY A 69 22.13 -1.86 -7.62
C GLY A 69 21.61 -1.72 -9.06
N CYS A 70 20.29 -1.76 -9.27
CA CYS A 70 19.69 -1.69 -10.61
C CYS A 70 18.79 -0.46 -10.83
N GLY A 71 18.53 0.33 -9.77
CA GLY A 71 17.67 1.50 -9.85
C GLY A 71 16.17 1.18 -10.02
N HIS A 72 15.78 -0.09 -10.02
CA HIS A 72 14.38 -0.50 -10.20
C HIS A 72 13.53 -0.06 -9.00
N SER A 73 12.40 0.62 -9.29
CA SER A 73 11.47 1.10 -8.28
C SER A 73 10.23 0.21 -8.22
N VAL A 74 9.89 -0.29 -7.03
CA VAL A 74 8.69 -1.11 -6.81
C VAL A 74 7.80 -0.44 -5.77
N MET A 75 6.48 -0.51 -6.00
CA MET A 75 5.47 -0.07 -5.05
C MET A 75 4.97 -1.29 -4.27
N LEU A 76 5.11 -1.26 -2.94
CA LEU A 76 4.62 -2.33 -2.07
C LEU A 76 3.70 -1.74 -0.99
N PRO A 77 2.57 -2.42 -0.69
CA PRO A 77 1.78 -2.07 0.47
C PRO A 77 2.58 -2.36 1.75
N ARG A 78 2.41 -1.52 2.77
CA ARG A 78 3.18 -1.54 4.02
C ARG A 78 3.29 -2.93 4.67
N LYS A 79 2.16 -3.64 4.79
CA LYS A 79 2.09 -5.00 5.36
C LYS A 79 3.04 -5.99 4.66
N ARG A 80 3.18 -5.91 3.33
CA ARG A 80 4.08 -6.79 2.57
C ARG A 80 5.55 -6.39 2.72
N PHE A 81 5.82 -5.10 2.89
CA PHE A 81 7.17 -4.59 3.09
C PHE A 81 7.72 -5.04 4.45
N GLU A 82 6.96 -4.88 5.52
CA GLU A 82 7.36 -5.25 6.90
C GLU A 82 7.63 -6.76 7.06
N GLN A 83 6.89 -7.60 6.34
CA GLN A 83 7.08 -9.06 6.29
C GLN A 83 8.37 -9.47 5.56
N LYS A 84 8.77 -8.72 4.53
CA LYS A 84 9.92 -9.07 3.66
C LYS A 84 11.23 -8.42 4.11
N MET A 85 11.15 -7.34 4.88
CA MET A 85 12.29 -6.66 5.49
C MET A 85 13.00 -7.59 6.49
N LYS A 86 14.32 -7.72 6.35
CA LYS A 86 15.18 -8.46 7.28
C LYS A 86 15.71 -7.54 8.39
N ARG A 87 16.34 -6.43 7.99
CA ARG A 87 16.98 -5.44 8.86
C ARG A 87 17.21 -4.11 8.10
N VAL A 88 17.34 -3.01 8.84
CA VAL A 88 17.79 -1.72 8.31
C VAL A 88 19.33 -1.71 8.36
N LEU A 89 19.99 -1.42 7.23
CA LEU A 89 21.45 -1.36 7.14
C LEU A 89 21.97 0.04 7.44
N VAL A 90 21.29 1.07 6.92
CA VAL A 90 21.64 2.47 7.10
C VAL A 90 20.36 3.25 7.40
N LYS A 91 20.31 3.85 8.59
CA LYS A 91 19.32 4.88 8.92
C LYS A 91 19.80 6.21 8.34
N ALA A 92 18.92 6.96 7.70
CA ALA A 92 19.27 8.24 7.07
C ALA A 92 19.59 9.35 8.07
N GLY A 93 19.29 9.17 9.37
CA GLY A 93 19.50 10.15 10.44
C GLY A 93 20.81 10.03 11.24
N ALA A 94 21.85 9.38 10.72
CA ALA A 94 23.16 9.26 11.37
C ALA A 94 24.21 10.19 10.74
#